data_AF-A0A834LK44-F1
#
_entry.id   AF-A0A834LK44-F1
#
_cell.length_a   1.000
_cell.length_b   1.000
_cell.length_c   1.000
_cell.angle_alpha   90.00
_cell.angle_beta   90.00
_cell.angle_gamma   90.00
#
_symmetry.space_group_name_H-M   'P 1'
#
loop_
_entity.id
_entity.type
_entity.pdbx_description
1 polymer ?
#
loop_
_entity_poly.entity_id
_entity_poly.type
_entity_poly.pdbx_seq_one_letter_code
_entity_poly.pdbx_strand_id
1 'polypeptide(L)'
;MACISANIGTSVRIFDSHRHSSLSRFVGIHCRCIFRNSLSVFYGGALRSNSVYHHGPRDDPLFNGYQSFSAAFSSISSDNGVAEERVVVLVIGGGGREHAICHALKRSPSCDAIFCAPGNAGISNAGDATCISDLDILDSSAVISFCQKWGVGLVVVGPEAPLVAGLANDLVKAGIPTFGPSSEAAALEGSKTFMKNLCDKYGIPTAKYQTFTDPSAAKKYIKAQGAPIVIKADGLAAGKGVIVAMTLDEAYEAVDSMLVKGVFGSAGCRVVVEEFLEGEEASFFALVDGENAIPLESAQDHKRVGDGDTGPNTGGMGAYSPAPILTKELQSLVMESIILPTVKGMSEEGCKFVGVLYAGLMIEKKSGLPKLIEYNVRFGDPECQVLMVRLESDLARVLLAACQGELIGVSLDWSSGSAMVVVMASNGYPGSYEKGTVIRNLEEAEQVPSVKVFHAGTALDSDGNFIATGGRVLGVTAKGKDLEEARERAYQAVEQINWQGGFNRGDIGWRALPHKRSSAKS
;
A
#
# COMPACT_ATOMS: atom_id res chain seq x y z
N MET A 1 -13.51 -6.18 45.47
CA MET A 1 -14.17 -5.26 46.44
C MET A 1 -13.34 -3.98 46.45
N ALA A 2 -13.78 -2.78 46.07
CA ALA A 2 -15.04 -2.20 45.60
C ALA A 2 -14.64 -1.09 44.59
N CYS A 3 -15.13 -1.08 43.35
CA CYS A 3 -16.31 -0.32 42.87
C CYS A 3 -16.40 1.13 43.39
N ILE A 4 -15.99 2.09 42.55
CA ILE A 4 -16.49 3.47 42.57
C ILE A 4 -16.96 3.79 41.14
N SER A 5 -18.28 3.85 40.98
CA SER A 5 -19.00 4.27 39.79
C SER A 5 -19.22 5.78 39.81
N ALA A 6 -18.84 6.48 38.74
CA ALA A 6 -19.24 7.87 38.50
C ALA A 6 -20.23 7.90 37.34
N ASN A 7 -21.50 8.13 37.66
CA ASN A 7 -22.56 8.47 36.72
C ASN A 7 -22.46 9.96 36.37
N ILE A 8 -22.36 10.28 35.08
CA ILE A 8 -22.67 11.60 34.55
C ILE A 8 -23.79 11.41 33.54
N GLY A 9 -25.00 11.80 33.95
CA GLY A 9 -26.17 11.85 33.09
C GLY A 9 -26.18 13.13 32.27
N THR A 10 -26.42 12.99 30.97
CA THR A 10 -26.70 14.11 30.08
C THR A 10 -28.11 13.97 29.54
N SER A 11 -28.96 14.93 29.90
CA SER A 11 -30.35 15.03 29.48
C SER A 11 -30.45 15.41 28.00
N VAL A 12 -31.14 14.59 27.20
CA VAL A 12 -31.57 14.95 25.85
C VAL A 12 -32.99 15.50 25.93
N ARG A 13 -33.17 16.77 25.50
CA ARG A 13 -34.48 17.39 25.30
C ARG A 13 -35.06 16.89 23.97
N ILE A 14 -36.22 16.25 24.05
CA ILE A 14 -37.06 15.89 22.91
C ILE A 14 -37.95 17.10 22.61
N PHE A 15 -37.91 17.59 21.37
CA PHE A 15 -38.95 18.45 20.81
C PHE A 15 -39.82 17.61 19.87
N ASP A 16 -41.12 17.66 20.15
CA ASP A 16 -42.20 16.93 19.52
C ASP A 16 -42.94 17.90 18.57
N SER A 17 -43.17 17.54 17.31
CA SER A 17 -44.19 18.19 16.47
C SER A 17 -44.72 17.26 15.36
N HIS A 18 -45.88 16.69 15.68
CA HIS A 18 -47.06 16.41 14.85
C HIS A 18 -46.97 15.91 13.38
N ARG A 19 -47.38 14.63 13.25
CA ARG A 19 -48.47 14.07 12.41
C ARG A 19 -48.64 14.53 10.95
N HIS A 20 -48.55 13.57 10.03
CA HIS A 20 -49.70 13.18 9.20
C HIS A 20 -49.61 11.71 8.74
N SER A 21 -50.77 11.07 8.74
CA SER A 21 -51.05 9.67 8.44
C SER A 21 -51.28 9.40 6.95
N SER A 22 -50.82 8.26 6.43
CA SER A 22 -51.61 7.45 5.49
C SER A 22 -51.14 5.99 5.49
N LEU A 23 -52.10 5.08 5.64
CA LEU A 23 -51.96 3.65 5.47
C LEU A 23 -51.92 3.30 3.98
N SER A 24 -51.06 2.37 3.59
CA SER A 24 -51.43 1.32 2.62
C SER A 24 -50.52 0.10 2.72
N ARG A 25 -51.16 -1.04 2.93
CA ARG A 25 -50.64 -2.42 2.84
C ARG A 25 -49.98 -2.65 1.46
N PHE A 26 -48.95 -3.50 1.39
CA PHE A 26 -49.02 -4.82 0.74
C PHE A 26 -47.67 -5.56 0.75
N VAL A 27 -47.76 -6.83 1.19
CA VAL A 27 -47.05 -8.04 0.75
C VAL A 27 -45.52 -8.13 0.92
N GLY A 28 -45.15 -8.96 1.90
CA GLY A 28 -43.83 -9.56 1.99
C GLY A 28 -43.65 -10.68 0.97
N ILE A 29 -42.47 -10.71 0.35
CA ILE A 29 -41.97 -11.82 -0.45
C ILE A 29 -40.78 -12.40 0.31
N HIS A 30 -40.99 -13.56 0.92
CA HIS A 30 -39.93 -14.43 1.40
C HIS A 30 -39.29 -15.12 0.18
N CYS A 31 -38.07 -14.73 -0.18
CA CYS A 31 -37.28 -15.49 -1.13
C CYS A 31 -36.48 -16.57 -0.37
N ARG A 32 -36.94 -17.83 -0.50
CA ARG A 32 -36.23 -19.02 -0.04
C ARG A 32 -35.11 -19.33 -1.04
N CYS A 33 -33.85 -19.15 -0.65
CA CYS A 33 -32.72 -19.77 -1.35
C CYS A 33 -32.60 -21.24 -0.90
N ILE A 34 -32.78 -22.14 -1.87
CA ILE A 34 -32.64 -23.58 -1.73
C ILE A 34 -31.14 -23.92 -1.84
N PHE A 35 -30.54 -24.41 -0.76
CA PHE A 35 -29.22 -25.05 -0.80
C PHE A 35 -29.38 -26.53 -1.16
N ARG A 36 -28.76 -26.96 -2.26
CA ARG A 36 -28.55 -28.39 -2.57
C ARG A 36 -27.37 -28.91 -1.77
N ASN A 37 -27.65 -29.69 -0.72
CA ASN A 37 -26.65 -30.52 -0.04
C ASN A 37 -26.41 -31.79 -0.86
N SER A 38 -25.19 -31.96 -1.36
CA SER A 38 -24.66 -33.25 -1.80
C SER A 38 -23.96 -33.92 -0.62
N LEU A 39 -24.66 -34.82 0.07
CA LEU A 39 -24.08 -35.74 1.05
C LEU A 39 -23.62 -37.01 0.31
N SER A 40 -22.32 -37.19 0.19
CA SER A 40 -21.71 -38.47 -0.16
C SER A 40 -21.50 -39.29 1.11
N VAL A 41 -22.09 -40.47 1.11
CA VAL A 41 -22.02 -41.51 2.15
C VAL A 41 -20.67 -42.22 2.04
N PHE A 42 -19.92 -42.32 3.13
CA PHE A 42 -18.83 -43.29 3.27
C PHE A 42 -19.17 -44.31 4.35
N TYR A 43 -19.14 -45.59 3.97
CA TYR A 43 -19.27 -46.74 4.85
C TYR A 43 -17.89 -47.39 5.04
N GLY A 44 -17.51 -47.58 6.31
CA GLY A 44 -16.96 -48.81 6.89
C GLY A 44 -15.58 -49.34 6.45
N GLY A 45 -14.72 -49.59 7.45
CA GLY A 45 -13.68 -50.63 7.34
C GLY A 45 -12.48 -50.45 8.26
N ALA A 46 -12.57 -50.92 9.51
CA ALA A 46 -11.43 -51.11 10.40
C ALA A 46 -10.76 -52.47 10.14
N LEU A 47 -9.42 -52.52 10.07
CA LEU A 47 -8.64 -53.74 10.32
C LEU A 47 -7.25 -53.40 10.92
N ARG A 48 -6.86 -54.17 11.93
CA ARG A 48 -5.63 -54.09 12.74
C ARG A 48 -4.55 -55.07 12.24
N SER A 49 -3.30 -54.77 12.62
CA SER A 49 -2.17 -55.68 12.95
C SER A 49 -1.56 -56.47 11.77
N ASN A 50 -0.27 -56.83 11.69
CA ASN A 50 0.79 -56.98 12.70
C ASN A 50 2.18 -56.95 12.02
N SER A 51 3.20 -56.67 12.83
CA SER A 51 4.65 -56.68 12.57
C SER A 51 5.27 -58.04 12.21
N VAL A 52 6.38 -58.04 11.45
CA VAL A 52 7.46 -59.05 11.56
C VAL A 52 8.85 -58.41 11.33
N TYR A 53 9.76 -58.62 12.29
CA TYR A 53 11.20 -58.32 12.24
C TYR A 53 11.99 -59.56 11.79
N HIS A 54 13.17 -59.38 11.16
CA HIS A 54 14.33 -60.25 11.40
C HIS A 54 15.68 -59.59 11.07
N HIS A 55 16.60 -59.67 12.06
CA HIS A 55 18.07 -59.44 12.04
C HIS A 55 18.79 -60.29 10.96
N GLY A 56 20.02 -60.04 10.49
CA GLY A 56 21.22 -59.28 10.91
C GLY A 56 22.39 -59.71 9.96
N PRO A 57 23.67 -59.77 10.39
CA PRO A 57 24.67 -58.69 10.41
C PRO A 57 26.04 -59.06 9.75
N ARG A 58 27.06 -58.20 9.97
CA ARG A 58 28.55 -58.37 9.88
C ARG A 58 29.23 -57.85 8.60
N ASP A 59 30.46 -57.33 8.58
CA ASP A 59 31.46 -56.83 9.54
C ASP A 59 32.52 -56.05 8.69
N ASP A 60 33.18 -55.09 9.34
CA ASP A 60 34.32 -54.18 9.04
C ASP A 60 35.58 -54.77 8.31
N PRO A 61 36.75 -54.09 8.05
CA PRO A 61 37.12 -52.64 8.08
C PRO A 61 38.24 -52.17 7.06
N LEU A 62 38.72 -50.91 7.23
CA LEU A 62 40.10 -50.34 7.04
C LEU A 62 40.58 -49.72 5.69
N PHE A 63 40.79 -48.39 5.76
CA PHE A 63 41.97 -47.57 5.39
C PHE A 63 42.44 -47.27 3.93
N ASN A 64 42.50 -45.93 3.69
CA ASN A 64 43.48 -45.12 2.97
C ASN A 64 43.46 -45.01 1.43
N GLY A 65 43.37 -43.78 0.92
CA GLY A 65 43.68 -43.44 -0.47
C GLY A 65 43.22 -42.06 -0.90
N TYR A 66 44.13 -41.08 -0.85
CA TYR A 66 44.02 -39.81 -1.58
C TYR A 66 43.71 -40.06 -3.06
N GLN A 67 42.69 -39.40 -3.61
CA GLN A 67 42.79 -38.72 -4.91
C GLN A 67 41.55 -37.87 -5.20
N SER A 68 41.82 -36.65 -5.67
CA SER A 68 40.86 -35.74 -6.27
C SER A 68 40.11 -36.44 -7.41
N PHE A 69 38.80 -36.43 -7.35
CA PHE A 69 37.97 -36.64 -8.53
C PHE A 69 36.93 -35.53 -8.59
N SER A 70 37.11 -34.65 -9.58
CA SER A 70 36.02 -33.86 -10.14
C SER A 70 35.00 -34.86 -10.67
N ALA A 71 33.86 -34.98 -10.02
CA ALA A 71 32.78 -35.84 -10.48
C ALA A 71 31.68 -34.94 -11.02
N ALA A 72 31.53 -35.01 -12.34
CA ALA A 72 30.32 -34.64 -13.04
C ALA A 72 29.12 -35.33 -12.37
N PHE A 73 28.16 -34.54 -11.89
CA PHE A 73 26.80 -34.99 -11.70
C PHE A 73 25.93 -34.35 -12.78
N SER A 74 25.86 -35.05 -13.91
CA SER A 74 24.72 -34.96 -14.81
C SER A 74 23.58 -35.82 -14.27
N SER A 75 22.38 -35.22 -14.27
CA SER A 75 21.04 -35.81 -14.20
C SER A 75 20.63 -36.58 -12.94
N ILE A 76 19.89 -35.89 -12.06
CA ILE A 76 18.58 -36.39 -11.62
C ILE A 76 17.59 -35.23 -11.79
N SER A 77 16.81 -35.29 -12.87
CA SER A 77 15.54 -34.61 -12.99
C SER A 77 14.62 -35.16 -11.90
N SER A 78 14.52 -34.46 -10.77
CA SER A 78 13.43 -34.68 -9.82
C SER A 78 12.21 -33.92 -10.32
N ASP A 79 11.53 -34.52 -11.28
CA ASP A 79 10.10 -34.29 -11.49
C ASP A 79 9.35 -34.96 -10.33
N ASN A 80 9.48 -34.34 -9.15
CA ASN A 80 8.56 -34.53 -8.05
C ASN A 80 7.73 -33.25 -8.01
N GLY A 81 6.61 -33.26 -8.73
CA GLY A 81 5.56 -32.27 -8.58
C GLY A 81 5.07 -32.28 -7.13
N VAL A 82 5.76 -31.56 -6.25
CA VAL A 82 5.14 -30.96 -5.08
C VAL A 82 4.16 -29.99 -5.70
N ALA A 83 2.87 -30.29 -5.66
CA ALA A 83 1.87 -29.28 -5.96
C ALA A 83 2.20 -28.09 -5.06
N GLU A 84 2.69 -27.00 -5.65
CA GLU A 84 3.00 -25.79 -4.89
C GLU A 84 1.75 -25.42 -4.11
N GLU A 85 1.89 -25.34 -2.78
CA GLU A 85 0.77 -25.11 -1.88
C GLU A 85 0.15 -23.75 -2.22
N ARG A 86 -1.05 -23.77 -2.80
CA ARG A 86 -1.78 -22.56 -3.17
C ARG A 86 -2.50 -22.01 -1.95
N VAL A 87 -2.42 -20.70 -1.76
CA VAL A 87 -3.02 -20.03 -0.60
C VAL A 87 -4.23 -19.20 -1.01
N VAL A 88 -5.24 -19.19 -0.13
CA VAL A 88 -6.34 -18.23 -0.20
C VAL A 88 -5.87 -16.92 0.42
N VAL A 89 -6.01 -15.82 -0.31
CA VAL A 89 -5.53 -14.50 0.10
C VAL A 89 -6.69 -13.57 0.45
N LEU A 90 -6.59 -12.87 1.58
CA LEU A 90 -7.46 -11.74 1.92
C LEU A 90 -6.69 -10.43 1.79
N VAL A 91 -7.13 -9.56 0.89
CA VAL A 91 -6.64 -8.18 0.76
C VAL A 91 -7.51 -7.25 1.60
N ILE A 92 -6.90 -6.46 2.47
CA ILE A 92 -7.59 -5.45 3.27
C ILE A 92 -7.49 -4.09 2.57
N GLY A 93 -8.62 -3.44 2.34
CA GLY A 93 -8.79 -2.14 1.69
C GLY A 93 -9.75 -2.20 0.49
N GLY A 94 -9.73 -1.15 -0.34
CA GLY A 94 -10.69 -0.98 -1.42
C GLY A 94 -10.38 0.17 -2.37
N GLY A 95 -9.15 0.69 -2.36
CA GLY A 95 -8.65 1.70 -3.28
C GLY A 95 -7.99 1.10 -4.53
N GLY A 96 -7.38 1.97 -5.34
CA GLY A 96 -6.72 1.57 -6.59
C GLY A 96 -5.50 0.67 -6.35
N ARG A 97 -4.77 0.91 -5.25
CA ARG A 97 -3.71 0.02 -4.77
C ARG A 97 -4.21 -1.39 -4.49
N GLU A 98 -5.31 -1.55 -3.76
CA GLU A 98 -5.84 -2.88 -3.46
C GLU A 98 -6.37 -3.58 -4.71
N HIS A 99 -6.95 -2.85 -5.66
CA HIS A 99 -7.31 -3.40 -6.97
C HIS A 99 -6.05 -3.90 -7.71
N ALA A 100 -4.98 -3.10 -7.75
CA ALA A 100 -3.73 -3.51 -8.38
C ALA A 100 -3.08 -4.74 -7.72
N ILE A 101 -3.14 -4.85 -6.39
CA ILE A 101 -2.69 -6.03 -5.65
C ILE A 101 -3.54 -7.25 -6.04
N CYS A 102 -4.87 -7.14 -6.02
CA CYS A 102 -5.76 -8.24 -6.43
C CYS A 102 -5.48 -8.68 -7.88
N HIS A 103 -5.27 -7.72 -8.78
CA HIS A 103 -4.93 -7.98 -10.17
C HIS A 103 -3.61 -8.73 -10.34
N ALA A 104 -2.57 -8.40 -9.58
CA ALA A 104 -1.32 -9.14 -9.58
C ALA A 104 -1.46 -10.53 -8.93
N LEU A 105 -2.17 -10.65 -7.82
CA LEU A 105 -2.43 -11.93 -7.14
C LEU A 105 -3.20 -12.90 -8.04
N LYS A 106 -4.12 -12.42 -8.87
CA LYS A 106 -4.87 -13.27 -9.82
C LYS A 106 -3.97 -13.94 -10.86
N ARG A 107 -2.81 -13.35 -11.14
CA ARG A 107 -1.79 -13.90 -12.05
C ARG A 107 -0.77 -14.80 -11.34
N SER A 108 -0.81 -14.87 -10.01
CA SER A 108 0.14 -15.66 -9.21
C SER A 108 -0.27 -17.14 -9.20
N PRO A 109 0.62 -18.07 -9.58
CA PRO A 109 0.32 -19.51 -9.58
C PRO A 109 0.12 -20.06 -8.16
N SER A 110 0.76 -19.47 -7.14
CA SER A 110 0.57 -19.82 -5.72
C SER A 110 -0.71 -19.25 -5.09
N CYS A 111 -1.53 -18.49 -5.82
CA CYS A 111 -2.78 -17.94 -5.28
C CYS A 111 -3.98 -18.81 -5.70
N ASP A 112 -4.76 -19.33 -4.75
CA ASP A 112 -5.96 -20.14 -5.04
C ASP A 112 -7.21 -19.28 -5.27
N ALA A 113 -7.53 -18.43 -4.29
CA ALA A 113 -8.67 -17.53 -4.31
C ALA A 113 -8.33 -16.20 -3.63
N ILE A 114 -9.01 -15.13 -4.03
CA ILE A 114 -8.76 -13.77 -3.52
C ILE A 114 -10.07 -13.21 -2.97
N PHE A 115 -10.04 -12.85 -1.70
CA PHE A 115 -11.02 -12.00 -1.06
C PHE A 115 -10.48 -10.58 -0.94
N CYS A 116 -11.35 -9.58 -1.00
CA CYS A 116 -10.98 -8.18 -0.77
C CYS A 116 -12.02 -7.51 0.13
N ALA A 117 -11.61 -6.93 1.25
CA ALA A 117 -12.52 -6.37 2.24
C ALA A 117 -12.17 -4.91 2.57
N PRO A 118 -13.10 -3.94 2.44
CA PRO A 118 -14.42 -4.12 1.83
C PRO A 118 -14.37 -4.29 0.30
N GLY A 119 -13.23 -3.99 -0.32
CA GLY A 119 -13.10 -3.90 -1.77
C GLY A 119 -13.90 -2.74 -2.37
N ASN A 120 -14.16 -2.80 -3.67
CA ASN A 120 -15.02 -1.86 -4.38
C ASN A 120 -15.70 -2.54 -5.58
N ALA A 121 -16.68 -1.85 -6.17
CA ALA A 121 -17.45 -2.39 -7.29
C ALA A 121 -16.58 -2.78 -8.50
N GLY A 122 -15.52 -2.03 -8.77
CA GLY A 122 -14.62 -2.30 -9.88
C GLY A 122 -13.79 -3.56 -9.68
N ILE A 123 -13.29 -3.81 -8.46
CA ILE A 123 -12.54 -5.04 -8.13
C ILE A 123 -13.41 -6.28 -8.39
N SER A 124 -14.67 -6.24 -7.93
CA SER A 124 -15.63 -7.33 -8.17
C SER A 124 -15.98 -7.48 -9.65
N ASN A 125 -16.27 -6.37 -10.34
CA ASN A 125 -16.69 -6.40 -11.76
C ASN A 125 -15.57 -6.86 -12.69
N ALA A 126 -14.32 -6.49 -12.41
CA ALA A 126 -13.14 -7.01 -13.12
C ALA A 126 -12.88 -8.50 -12.83
N GLY A 127 -13.58 -9.08 -11.86
CA GLY A 127 -13.37 -10.44 -11.38
C GLY A 127 -11.99 -10.63 -10.75
N ASP A 128 -11.40 -9.57 -10.20
CA ASP A 128 -10.04 -9.62 -9.62
C ASP A 128 -10.04 -10.11 -8.16
N ALA A 129 -11.16 -9.97 -7.45
CA ALA A 129 -11.39 -10.60 -6.15
C ALA A 129 -12.89 -10.71 -5.83
N THR A 130 -13.24 -11.59 -4.88
CA THR A 130 -14.56 -11.57 -4.24
C THR A 130 -14.58 -10.51 -3.14
N CYS A 131 -15.36 -9.43 -3.32
CA CYS A 131 -15.42 -8.36 -2.33
C CYS A 131 -16.37 -8.69 -1.16
N ILE A 132 -15.92 -8.43 0.06
CA ILE A 132 -16.65 -8.68 1.31
C ILE A 132 -16.99 -7.34 1.96
N SER A 133 -18.07 -6.72 1.50
CA SER A 133 -18.40 -5.32 1.82
C SER A 133 -18.83 -5.08 3.27
N ASP A 134 -19.26 -6.12 3.98
CA ASP A 134 -19.76 -6.09 5.35
C ASP A 134 -18.70 -6.42 6.42
N LEU A 135 -17.48 -6.80 6.01
CA LEU A 135 -16.39 -7.06 6.94
C LEU A 135 -15.76 -5.76 7.42
N ASP A 136 -15.92 -5.45 8.71
CA ASP A 136 -15.24 -4.33 9.35
C ASP A 136 -13.74 -4.63 9.50
N ILE A 137 -12.92 -3.93 8.72
CA ILE A 137 -11.47 -4.12 8.67
C ILE A 137 -10.74 -3.54 9.88
N LEU A 138 -11.43 -2.81 10.76
CA LEU A 138 -10.89 -2.31 12.03
C LEU A 138 -11.25 -3.23 13.20
N ASP A 139 -12.09 -4.23 13.00
CA ASP A 139 -12.39 -5.27 13.99
C ASP A 139 -11.56 -6.52 13.72
N SER A 140 -10.41 -6.64 14.41
CA SER A 140 -9.53 -7.80 14.32
C SER A 140 -10.25 -9.13 14.57
N SER A 141 -11.24 -9.16 15.47
CA SER A 141 -11.95 -10.40 15.79
C SER A 141 -12.83 -10.85 14.63
N ALA A 142 -13.48 -9.90 13.95
CA ALA A 142 -14.25 -10.18 12.75
C ALA A 142 -13.36 -10.69 11.60
N VAL A 143 -12.21 -10.04 11.38
CA VAL A 143 -11.25 -10.43 10.33
C VAL A 143 -10.66 -11.83 10.62
N ILE A 144 -10.23 -12.11 11.84
CA ILE A 144 -9.72 -13.44 12.24
C ILE A 144 -10.79 -14.52 12.01
N SER A 145 -12.02 -14.26 12.44
CA SER A 145 -13.14 -15.20 12.27
C SER A 145 -13.43 -15.49 10.79
N PHE A 146 -13.34 -14.47 9.94
CA PHE A 146 -13.45 -14.64 8.49
C PHE A 146 -12.31 -15.52 7.95
N CYS A 147 -11.06 -15.21 8.32
CA CYS A 147 -9.89 -15.96 7.86
C CYS A 147 -9.98 -17.45 8.23
N GLN A 148 -10.35 -17.76 9.47
CA GLN A 148 -10.51 -19.14 9.94
C GLN A 148 -11.64 -19.87 9.22
N LYS A 149 -12.77 -19.19 8.98
CA LYS A 149 -13.93 -19.78 8.30
C LYS A 149 -13.63 -20.15 6.85
N TRP A 150 -12.84 -19.33 6.15
CA TRP A 150 -12.58 -19.47 4.72
C TRP A 150 -11.20 -20.05 4.39
N GLY A 151 -10.42 -20.43 5.39
CA GLY A 151 -9.09 -21.00 5.20
C GLY A 151 -8.10 -20.02 4.57
N VAL A 152 -8.18 -18.74 4.94
CA VAL A 152 -7.24 -17.70 4.45
C VAL A 152 -5.83 -18.02 4.98
N GLY A 153 -4.91 -18.27 4.05
CA GLY A 153 -3.51 -18.58 4.32
C GLY A 153 -2.59 -17.36 4.27
N LEU A 154 -3.06 -16.23 3.75
CA LEU A 154 -2.31 -14.97 3.69
C LEU A 154 -3.25 -13.77 3.77
N VAL A 155 -2.96 -12.82 4.65
CA VAL A 155 -3.61 -11.50 4.69
C VAL A 155 -2.65 -10.43 4.17
N VAL A 156 -3.08 -9.58 3.25
CA VAL A 156 -2.30 -8.46 2.70
C VAL A 156 -2.97 -7.16 3.09
N VAL A 157 -2.33 -6.35 3.94
CA VAL A 157 -2.92 -5.10 4.44
C VAL A 157 -2.52 -3.92 3.56
N GLY A 158 -3.49 -3.35 2.84
CA GLY A 158 -3.28 -2.22 1.95
C GLY A 158 -3.20 -0.86 2.68
N PRO A 159 -4.25 -0.43 3.41
CA PRO A 159 -4.28 0.87 4.07
C PRO A 159 -3.55 0.88 5.42
N GLU A 160 -3.14 2.08 5.83
CA GLU A 160 -2.40 2.35 7.05
C GLU A 160 -3.25 2.20 8.33
N ALA A 161 -4.55 2.52 8.26
CA ALA A 161 -5.39 2.58 9.45
C ALA A 161 -5.51 1.22 10.20
N PRO A 162 -5.74 0.07 9.53
CA PRO A 162 -5.72 -1.23 10.21
C PRO A 162 -4.36 -1.62 10.78
N LEU A 163 -3.25 -1.19 10.16
CA LEU A 163 -1.90 -1.45 10.65
C LEU A 163 -1.68 -0.73 11.99
N VAL A 164 -2.01 0.56 12.04
CA VAL A 164 -1.92 1.36 13.27
C VAL A 164 -2.86 0.85 14.36
N ALA A 165 -4.03 0.32 13.99
CA ALA A 165 -4.97 -0.29 14.93
C ALA A 165 -4.51 -1.65 15.50
N GLY A 166 -3.44 -2.25 14.94
CA GLY A 166 -2.88 -3.52 15.44
C GLY A 166 -3.47 -4.78 14.78
N LEU A 167 -4.15 -4.66 13.63
CA LEU A 167 -4.70 -5.81 12.92
C LEU A 167 -3.62 -6.88 12.64
N ALA A 168 -2.43 -6.45 12.21
CA ALA A 168 -1.31 -7.36 11.94
C ALA A 168 -0.85 -8.10 13.20
N ASN A 169 -0.78 -7.43 14.36
CA ASN A 169 -0.42 -8.06 15.64
C ASN A 169 -1.39 -9.19 15.97
N ASP A 170 -2.69 -8.93 15.86
CA ASP A 170 -3.74 -9.88 16.23
C ASP A 170 -3.80 -11.10 15.29
N LEU A 171 -3.66 -10.88 13.98
CA LEU A 171 -3.63 -11.96 12.98
C LEU A 171 -2.41 -12.86 13.16
N VAL A 172 -1.21 -12.29 13.34
CA VAL A 172 0.02 -13.06 13.58
C VAL A 172 -0.10 -13.87 14.87
N LYS A 173 -0.66 -13.27 15.94
CA LYS A 173 -0.93 -13.97 17.20
C LYS A 173 -1.94 -15.13 17.02
N ALA A 174 -2.87 -15.01 16.08
CA ALA A 174 -3.80 -16.07 15.70
C ALA A 174 -3.21 -17.11 14.75
N GLY A 175 -1.93 -17.00 14.36
CA GLY A 175 -1.24 -17.92 13.47
C GLY A 175 -1.57 -17.72 11.99
N ILE A 176 -2.08 -16.55 11.60
CA ILE A 176 -2.42 -16.22 10.21
C ILE A 176 -1.28 -15.39 9.60
N PRO A 177 -0.59 -15.87 8.55
CA PRO A 177 0.43 -15.11 7.86
C PRO A 177 -0.11 -13.76 7.39
N THR A 178 0.57 -12.67 7.76
CA THR A 178 0.09 -11.32 7.53
C THR A 178 1.20 -10.45 6.96
N PHE A 179 0.98 -9.99 5.73
CA PHE A 179 1.84 -9.04 5.05
C PHE A 179 1.40 -7.62 5.41
N GLY A 180 2.09 -7.06 6.40
CA GLY A 180 1.85 -5.73 6.93
C GLY A 180 2.54 -5.59 8.29
N PRO A 181 3.10 -4.41 8.61
CA PRO A 181 3.86 -4.22 9.83
C PRO A 181 2.96 -4.28 11.07
N SER A 182 3.55 -4.62 12.21
CA SER A 182 2.87 -4.45 13.50
C SER A 182 2.54 -2.98 13.77
N SER A 183 1.66 -2.69 14.72
CA SER A 183 1.34 -1.32 15.13
C SER A 183 2.57 -0.56 15.62
N GLU A 184 3.51 -1.24 16.28
CA GLU A 184 4.79 -0.68 16.73
C GLU A 184 5.69 -0.33 15.54
N ALA A 185 5.75 -1.20 14.53
CA ALA A 185 6.52 -0.94 13.32
C ALA A 185 5.87 0.13 12.42
N ALA A 186 4.54 0.21 12.42
CA ALA A 186 3.76 1.23 11.72
C ALA A 186 4.00 2.65 12.28
N ALA A 187 4.60 2.78 13.46
CA ALA A 187 5.02 4.07 14.02
C ALA A 187 6.02 4.82 13.11
N LEU A 188 6.71 4.15 12.19
CA LEU A 188 7.55 4.80 11.16
C LEU A 188 6.76 5.80 10.29
N GLU A 189 5.49 5.51 9.97
CA GLU A 189 4.58 6.44 9.27
C GLU A 189 3.73 7.23 10.28
N GLY A 190 3.34 6.60 11.39
CA GLY A 190 2.44 7.17 12.39
C GLY A 190 3.05 8.27 13.28
N SER A 191 4.37 8.32 13.46
CA SER A 191 5.08 9.35 14.23
C SER A 191 6.38 9.76 13.56
N LYS A 192 6.43 11.00 13.07
CA LYS A 192 7.65 11.56 12.46
C LYS A 192 8.79 11.66 13.47
N THR A 193 8.48 11.92 14.74
CA THR A 193 9.45 11.94 15.85
C THR A 193 10.07 10.57 16.06
N PHE A 194 9.26 9.50 16.05
CA PHE A 194 9.78 8.13 16.14
C PHE A 194 10.76 7.83 14.99
N MET A 195 10.33 8.08 13.74
CA MET A 195 11.17 7.88 12.55
C MET A 195 12.48 8.67 12.63
N LYS A 196 12.41 9.94 13.04
CA LYS A 196 13.60 10.79 13.13
C LYS A 196 14.56 10.38 14.24
N ASN A 197 14.05 9.98 15.41
CA ASN A 197 14.88 9.44 16.48
C ASN A 197 15.61 8.16 16.05
N LEU A 198 14.92 7.29 15.29
CA LEU A 198 15.54 6.11 14.68
C LEU A 198 16.65 6.52 13.72
N CYS A 199 16.40 7.55 12.88
CA CYS A 199 17.41 8.05 11.96
C CYS A 199 18.69 8.52 12.67
N ASP A 200 18.54 9.30 13.73
CA ASP A 200 19.69 9.78 14.52
C ASP A 200 20.45 8.63 15.19
N LYS A 201 19.72 7.66 15.76
CA LYS A 201 20.33 6.52 16.48
C LYS A 201 21.10 5.58 15.55
N TYR A 202 20.60 5.37 14.33
CA TYR A 202 21.14 4.40 13.38
C TYR A 202 21.90 5.05 12.20
N GLY A 203 22.11 6.37 12.25
CA GLY A 203 22.90 7.09 11.25
C GLY A 203 22.27 7.14 9.86
N ILE A 204 20.94 7.12 9.79
CA ILE A 204 20.20 7.18 8.51
C ILE A 204 20.16 8.65 8.04
N PRO A 205 20.57 8.96 6.80
CA PRO A 205 20.61 10.32 6.31
C PRO A 205 19.19 10.89 6.14
N THR A 206 18.89 11.98 6.86
CA THR A 206 17.62 12.71 6.78
C THR A 206 17.85 14.21 6.96
N ALA A 207 16.81 15.01 6.74
CA ALA A 207 16.83 16.45 7.03
C ALA A 207 17.10 16.70 8.52
N LYS A 208 18.01 17.62 8.83
CA LYS A 208 18.18 18.18 10.19
C LYS A 208 16.84 18.68 10.70
N TYR A 209 16.55 18.40 11.96
CA TYR A 209 15.24 18.70 12.53
C TYR A 209 15.31 19.00 14.02
N GLN A 210 14.24 19.60 14.53
CA GLN A 210 13.96 19.65 15.96
C GLN A 210 12.44 19.56 16.19
N THR A 211 12.03 18.96 17.31
CA THR A 211 10.61 18.77 17.66
C THR A 211 10.16 19.75 18.74
N PHE A 212 8.91 20.21 18.65
CA PHE A 212 8.35 21.20 19.56
C PHE A 212 6.89 20.91 19.91
N THR A 213 6.54 21.15 21.17
CA THR A 213 5.16 21.24 21.65
C THR A 213 4.79 22.66 22.07
N ASP A 214 5.78 23.53 22.29
CA ASP A 214 5.59 24.96 22.61
C ASP A 214 5.76 25.82 21.34
N PRO A 215 4.72 26.58 20.92
CA PRO A 215 4.79 27.45 19.75
C PRO A 215 5.91 28.50 19.83
N SER A 216 6.16 29.05 21.03
CA SER A 216 7.17 30.10 21.21
C SER A 216 8.59 29.58 20.96
N ALA A 217 8.90 28.39 21.48
CA ALA A 217 10.14 27.68 21.25
C ALA A 217 10.32 27.33 19.76
N ALA A 218 9.27 26.82 19.11
CA ALA A 218 9.30 26.51 17.68
C ALA A 218 9.62 27.76 16.83
N LYS A 219 8.93 28.88 17.09
CA LYS A 219 9.16 30.16 16.40
C LYS A 219 10.57 30.71 16.65
N LYS A 220 11.10 30.57 17.86
CA LYS A 220 12.48 30.97 18.17
C LYS A 220 13.50 30.15 17.37
N TYR A 221 13.29 28.83 17.26
CA TYR A 221 14.14 27.96 16.46
C TYR A 221 14.06 28.32 14.96
N ILE A 222 12.84 28.49 14.42
CA ILE A 222 12.61 28.92 13.04
C ILE A 222 13.33 30.24 12.75
N LYS A 223 13.25 31.22 13.64
CA LYS A 223 13.94 32.50 13.50
C LYS A 223 15.46 32.34 13.43
N ALA A 224 16.03 31.38 14.16
CA ALA A 224 17.46 31.12 14.17
C ALA A 224 17.94 30.38 12.90
N GLN A 225 17.11 29.50 12.33
CA GLN A 225 17.43 28.75 11.11
C GLN A 225 17.19 29.58 9.83
N GLY A 226 16.14 30.40 9.81
CA GLY A 226 15.69 31.13 8.62
C GLY A 226 14.71 30.33 7.77
N ALA A 227 14.37 30.87 6.59
CA ALA A 227 13.53 30.23 5.57
C ALA A 227 14.34 30.12 4.25
N PRO A 228 14.05 29.14 3.36
CA PRO A 228 12.94 28.18 3.43
C PRO A 228 13.10 27.12 4.53
N ILE A 229 11.99 26.69 5.13
CA ILE A 229 11.95 25.70 6.22
C ILE A 229 10.67 24.86 6.14
N VAL A 230 10.71 23.62 6.64
CA VAL A 230 9.57 22.70 6.57
C VAL A 230 8.99 22.47 7.95
N ILE A 231 7.66 22.58 8.08
CA ILE A 231 6.93 22.34 9.32
C ILE A 231 5.99 21.16 9.08
N LYS A 232 6.15 20.11 9.89
CA LYS A 232 5.35 18.88 9.79
C LYS A 232 4.61 18.59 11.10
N ALA A 233 3.36 18.17 11.02
CA ALA A 233 2.64 17.57 12.14
C ALA A 233 3.20 16.16 12.43
N ASP A 234 3.35 15.78 13.70
CA ASP A 234 3.97 14.51 14.08
C ASP A 234 3.15 13.29 13.65
N GLY A 235 1.83 13.35 13.84
CA GLY A 235 0.92 12.23 13.58
C GLY A 235 0.45 12.08 12.14
N LEU A 236 -0.47 11.12 11.94
CA LEU A 236 -1.16 10.91 10.65
C LEU A 236 -2.04 12.11 10.31
N ALA A 237 -1.65 12.84 9.27
CA ALA A 237 -2.36 14.01 8.77
C ALA A 237 -2.78 13.86 7.30
N ALA A 238 -2.90 12.62 6.80
CA ALA A 238 -3.31 12.28 5.44
C ALA A 238 -2.57 13.08 4.34
N GLY A 239 -1.24 13.25 4.50
CA GLY A 239 -0.41 14.03 3.58
C GLY A 239 -0.61 15.56 3.61
N LYS A 240 -1.54 16.08 4.44
CA LYS A 240 -1.87 17.51 4.57
C LYS A 240 -1.11 18.22 5.68
N GLY A 241 -0.47 17.45 6.57
CA GLY A 241 0.26 17.98 7.72
C GLY A 241 1.69 18.42 7.40
N VAL A 242 2.02 18.76 6.15
CA VAL A 242 3.36 19.21 5.73
C VAL A 242 3.23 20.57 5.07
N ILE A 243 3.92 21.58 5.61
CA ILE A 243 3.98 22.94 5.07
C ILE A 243 5.44 23.28 4.78
N VAL A 244 5.72 23.61 3.51
CA VAL A 244 7.01 24.17 3.07
C VAL A 244 6.86 25.69 3.10
N ALA A 245 7.44 26.32 4.10
CA ALA A 245 7.38 27.77 4.28
C ALA A 245 8.58 28.42 3.59
N MET A 246 8.31 29.30 2.63
CA MET A 246 9.31 30.07 1.90
C MET A 246 9.69 31.36 2.64
N THR A 247 8.86 31.79 3.59
CA THR A 247 9.08 32.96 4.43
C THR A 247 8.92 32.64 5.92
N LEU A 248 9.47 33.49 6.79
CA LEU A 248 9.31 33.34 8.24
C LEU A 248 7.85 33.47 8.68
N ASP A 249 7.08 34.35 8.04
CA ASP A 249 5.67 34.57 8.39
C ASP A 249 4.83 33.33 8.06
N GLU A 250 5.03 32.73 6.87
CA GLU A 250 4.42 31.44 6.52
C GLU A 250 4.77 30.35 7.54
N ALA A 251 6.03 30.30 7.99
CA ALA A 251 6.49 29.32 8.96
C ALA A 251 5.82 29.51 10.34
N TYR A 252 5.64 30.76 10.77
CA TYR A 252 4.97 31.08 12.02
C TYR A 252 3.47 30.76 11.97
N GLU A 253 2.82 31.05 10.85
CA GLU A 253 1.42 30.69 10.62
C GLU A 253 1.22 29.18 10.63
N ALA A 254 2.15 28.43 10.02
CA ALA A 254 2.16 26.98 10.04
C ALA A 254 2.21 26.44 11.48
N VAL A 255 3.13 26.94 12.30
CA VAL A 255 3.23 26.56 13.72
C VAL A 255 1.94 26.85 14.50
N ASP A 256 1.37 28.04 14.32
CA ASP A 256 0.13 28.41 15.02
C ASP A 256 -1.06 27.56 14.58
N SER A 257 -1.14 27.22 13.29
CA SER A 257 -2.18 26.35 12.76
C SER A 257 -2.15 24.95 13.38
N MET A 258 -0.95 24.42 13.60
CA MET A 258 -0.75 23.06 14.11
C MET A 258 -0.86 23.00 15.64
N LEU A 259 -0.08 23.82 16.36
CA LEU A 259 0.04 23.73 17.82
C LEU A 259 -1.01 24.54 18.60
N VAL A 260 -1.56 25.62 18.03
CA VAL A 260 -2.50 26.50 18.75
C VAL A 260 -3.94 26.23 18.31
N LYS A 261 -4.19 26.23 17.00
CA LYS A 261 -5.52 26.01 16.45
C LYS A 261 -5.92 24.52 16.42
N GLY A 262 -4.97 23.61 16.58
CA GLY A 262 -5.23 22.17 16.66
C GLY A 262 -5.88 21.61 15.40
N VAL A 263 -5.57 22.15 14.21
CA VAL A 263 -6.25 21.82 12.94
C VAL A 263 -6.17 20.31 12.60
N PHE A 264 -5.18 19.60 13.15
CA PHE A 264 -4.98 18.16 12.95
C PHE A 264 -5.34 17.31 14.19
N GLY A 265 -6.08 17.86 15.16
CA GLY A 265 -6.43 17.15 16.39
C GLY A 265 -5.18 16.69 17.17
N SER A 266 -5.20 15.45 17.68
CA SER A 266 -4.06 14.88 18.43
C SER A 266 -2.78 14.77 17.60
N ALA A 267 -2.87 14.64 16.27
CA ALA A 267 -1.71 14.60 15.39
C ALA A 267 -0.93 15.94 15.35
N GLY A 268 -1.57 17.04 15.75
CA GLY A 268 -1.01 18.40 15.79
C GLY A 268 -0.45 18.83 17.15
N CYS A 269 -0.47 17.98 18.19
CA CYS A 269 0.04 18.35 19.53
C CYS A 269 1.58 18.50 19.59
N ARG A 270 2.27 18.09 18.53
CA ARG A 270 3.72 18.21 18.35
C ARG A 270 4.00 18.50 16.87
N VAL A 271 4.98 19.36 16.63
CA VAL A 271 5.50 19.64 15.29
C VAL A 271 6.96 19.26 15.18
N VAL A 272 7.35 18.84 13.98
CA VAL A 272 8.74 18.64 13.56
C VAL A 272 9.09 19.79 12.62
N VAL A 273 10.12 20.56 12.97
CA VAL A 273 10.65 21.64 12.12
C VAL A 273 11.95 21.15 11.50
N GLU A 274 11.99 21.07 10.18
CA GLU A 274 13.08 20.48 9.40
C GLU A 274 13.74 21.51 8.47
N GLU A 275 15.03 21.32 8.19
CA GLU A 275 15.69 22.03 7.09
C GLU A 275 15.00 21.76 5.75
N PHE A 276 14.97 22.76 4.88
CA PHE A 276 14.50 22.58 3.52
C PHE A 276 15.56 21.84 2.68
N LEU A 277 15.19 20.71 2.09
CA LEU A 277 16.04 19.95 1.18
C LEU A 277 15.77 20.36 -0.27
N GLU A 278 16.82 20.77 -1.00
CA GLU A 278 16.75 21.09 -2.42
C GLU A 278 17.24 19.90 -3.27
N GLY A 279 16.38 19.38 -4.15
CA GLY A 279 16.69 18.22 -4.95
C GLY A 279 15.52 17.75 -5.82
N GLU A 280 15.65 16.52 -6.30
CA GLU A 280 14.55 15.81 -6.98
C GLU A 280 13.92 14.78 -6.03
N GLU A 281 12.60 14.81 -5.90
CA GLU A 281 11.86 13.80 -5.12
C GLU A 281 11.86 12.46 -5.86
N ALA A 282 12.07 11.38 -5.12
CA ALA A 282 11.99 10.02 -5.62
C ALA A 282 11.33 9.10 -4.58
N SER A 283 10.70 8.03 -5.05
CA SER A 283 10.05 7.03 -4.19
C SER A 283 10.76 5.71 -4.35
N PHE A 284 11.32 5.21 -3.23
CA PHE A 284 12.01 3.94 -3.19
C PHE A 284 11.22 2.96 -2.33
N PHE A 285 11.08 1.73 -2.82
CA PHE A 285 10.28 0.70 -2.16
C PHE A 285 11.15 -0.51 -1.89
N ALA A 286 11.06 -1.07 -0.69
CA ALA A 286 11.71 -2.32 -0.34
C ALA A 286 10.70 -3.28 0.28
N LEU A 287 10.77 -4.55 -0.12
CA LEU A 287 10.08 -5.64 0.54
C LEU A 287 10.92 -6.10 1.73
N VAL A 288 10.33 -6.20 2.90
CA VAL A 288 11.03 -6.49 4.16
C VAL A 288 10.34 -7.64 4.90
N ASP A 289 11.12 -8.55 5.48
CA ASP A 289 10.65 -9.75 6.20
C ASP A 289 10.91 -9.74 7.71
N GLY A 290 11.33 -8.59 8.24
CA GLY A 290 11.73 -8.37 9.62
C GLY A 290 13.23 -8.17 9.80
N GLU A 291 14.08 -8.84 9.01
CA GLU A 291 15.55 -8.76 9.13
C GLU A 291 16.25 -8.48 7.80
N ASN A 292 15.66 -8.92 6.70
CA ASN A 292 16.16 -8.77 5.35
C ASN A 292 15.27 -7.83 4.56
N ALA A 293 15.86 -7.21 3.54
CA ALA A 293 15.13 -6.39 2.60
C ALA A 293 15.63 -6.61 1.17
N ILE A 294 14.69 -6.68 0.23
CA ILE A 294 14.99 -6.67 -1.20
C ILE A 294 14.33 -5.45 -1.86
N PRO A 295 15.01 -4.76 -2.79
CA PRO A 295 14.43 -3.62 -3.48
C PRO A 295 13.25 -4.08 -4.35
N LEU A 296 12.16 -3.32 -4.35
CA LEU A 296 11.22 -3.35 -5.46
C LEU A 296 11.75 -2.44 -6.56
N GLU A 297 11.13 -2.54 -7.73
CA GLU A 297 11.42 -1.63 -8.83
C GLU A 297 11.03 -0.18 -8.49
N SER A 298 11.77 0.76 -9.08
CA SER A 298 11.63 2.19 -8.86
C SER A 298 10.30 2.75 -9.41
N ALA A 299 9.77 3.77 -8.74
CA ALA A 299 8.64 4.54 -9.23
C ALA A 299 8.77 6.01 -8.81
N GLN A 300 8.17 6.93 -9.58
CA GLN A 300 8.06 8.33 -9.21
C GLN A 300 6.61 8.78 -9.36
N ASP A 301 6.07 9.37 -8.31
CA ASP A 301 4.70 9.88 -8.25
C ASP A 301 4.62 11.38 -8.57
N HIS A 302 3.40 11.86 -8.79
CA HIS A 302 3.08 13.25 -9.02
C HIS A 302 2.06 13.73 -7.98
N LYS A 303 2.54 14.26 -6.85
CA LYS A 303 1.69 14.60 -5.69
C LYS A 303 0.77 15.79 -5.93
N ARG A 304 1.25 16.81 -6.63
CA ARG A 304 0.52 18.08 -6.84
C ARG A 304 -0.68 17.86 -7.77
N VAL A 305 -1.80 18.53 -7.45
CA VAL A 305 -3.07 18.33 -8.15
C VAL A 305 -3.05 18.80 -9.62
N GLY A 306 -2.32 19.88 -9.90
CA GLY A 306 -2.28 20.53 -11.21
C GLY A 306 -0.99 20.27 -11.98
N ASP A 307 -1.09 20.44 -13.30
CA ASP A 307 0.04 20.41 -14.23
C ASP A 307 1.13 21.41 -13.80
N GLY A 308 2.39 21.08 -14.12
CA GLY A 308 3.56 21.86 -13.71
C GLY A 308 3.80 21.85 -12.20
N ASP A 309 3.29 20.83 -11.50
CA ASP A 309 3.36 20.67 -10.05
C ASP A 309 2.75 21.84 -9.26
N THR A 310 1.59 22.31 -9.73
CA THR A 310 0.84 23.42 -9.13
C THR A 310 -0.28 22.95 -8.20
N GLY A 311 -0.74 23.85 -7.32
CA GLY A 311 -1.84 23.60 -6.40
C GLY A 311 -1.46 22.76 -5.16
N PRO A 312 -2.46 22.34 -4.35
CA PRO A 312 -2.22 21.56 -3.13
C PRO A 312 -1.62 20.17 -3.40
N ASN A 313 -0.93 19.63 -2.39
CA ASN A 313 -0.54 18.21 -2.36
C ASN A 313 -1.78 17.31 -2.27
N THR A 314 -1.67 16.15 -2.91
CA THR A 314 -2.69 15.10 -2.92
C THR A 314 -2.05 13.77 -2.51
N GLY A 315 -2.83 12.69 -2.47
CA GLY A 315 -2.26 11.34 -2.37
C GLY A 315 -1.50 10.85 -3.61
N GLY A 316 -1.45 11.64 -4.70
CA GLY A 316 -0.82 11.27 -5.97
C GLY A 316 -1.81 11.32 -7.14
N MET A 317 -1.49 12.07 -8.19
CA MET A 317 -2.27 12.23 -9.43
C MET A 317 -1.78 11.35 -10.59
N GLY A 318 -0.72 10.59 -10.37
CA GLY A 318 -0.15 9.67 -11.33
C GLY A 318 1.23 9.22 -10.88
N ALA A 319 1.72 8.16 -11.50
CA ALA A 319 3.05 7.62 -11.26
C ALA A 319 3.56 6.90 -12.50
N TYR A 320 4.85 6.64 -12.53
CA TYR A 320 5.45 5.80 -13.58
C TYR A 320 6.60 4.96 -13.02
N SER A 321 6.92 3.89 -13.73
CA SER A 321 7.97 2.93 -13.37
C SER A 321 8.61 2.34 -14.64
N PRO A 322 9.94 2.20 -14.72
CA PRO A 322 10.93 2.60 -13.71
C PRO A 322 11.10 4.13 -13.64
N ALA A 323 11.70 4.64 -12.57
CA ALA A 323 12.04 6.05 -12.42
C ALA A 323 13.50 6.30 -12.80
N PRO A 324 13.81 6.99 -13.92
CA PRO A 324 15.19 7.19 -14.40
C PRO A 324 16.11 7.90 -13.40
N ILE A 325 15.55 8.71 -12.49
CA ILE A 325 16.32 9.39 -11.44
C ILE A 325 16.96 8.40 -10.45
N LEU A 326 16.36 7.23 -10.25
CA LEU A 326 16.88 6.17 -9.38
C LEU A 326 17.74 5.18 -10.18
N THR A 327 18.99 5.57 -10.48
CA THR A 327 19.96 4.66 -11.12
C THR A 327 20.26 3.46 -10.23
N LYS A 328 20.79 2.37 -10.79
CA LYS A 328 21.14 1.17 -10.00
C LYS A 328 22.13 1.48 -8.87
N GLU A 329 23.08 2.37 -9.12
CA GLU A 329 24.05 2.82 -8.12
C GLU A 329 23.37 3.59 -6.99
N LEU A 330 22.42 4.46 -7.32
CA LEU A 330 21.64 5.20 -6.33
C LEU A 330 20.70 4.28 -5.54
N GLN A 331 20.09 3.28 -6.20
CA GLN A 331 19.29 2.26 -5.54
C GLN A 331 20.12 1.46 -4.52
N SER A 332 21.33 1.02 -4.89
CA SER A 332 22.25 0.35 -3.96
C SER A 332 22.62 1.26 -2.77
N LEU A 333 22.91 2.53 -3.04
CA LEU A 333 23.22 3.50 -1.98
C LEU A 333 22.03 3.71 -1.03
N VAL A 334 20.80 3.79 -1.54
CA VAL A 334 19.58 3.87 -0.73
C VAL A 334 19.40 2.61 0.12
N MET A 335 19.65 1.43 -0.44
CA MET A 335 19.60 0.18 0.33
C MET A 335 20.61 0.20 1.48
N GLU A 336 21.87 0.53 1.21
CA GLU A 336 22.97 0.49 2.18
C GLU A 336 22.87 1.57 3.26
N SER A 337 22.47 2.79 2.90
CA SER A 337 22.49 3.94 3.81
C SER A 337 21.17 4.25 4.49
N ILE A 338 20.03 3.79 3.94
CA ILE A 338 18.70 4.14 4.43
C ILE A 338 17.88 2.89 4.80
N ILE A 339 17.67 1.96 3.86
CA ILE A 339 16.76 0.83 4.08
C ILE A 339 17.33 -0.19 5.06
N LEU A 340 18.52 -0.75 4.79
CA LEU A 340 19.11 -1.78 5.64
C LEU A 340 19.38 -1.28 7.07
N PRO A 341 19.89 -0.04 7.30
CA PRO A 341 20.02 0.51 8.64
C PRO A 341 18.67 0.69 9.35
N THR A 342 17.61 1.06 8.62
CA THR A 342 16.25 1.14 9.19
C THR A 342 15.74 -0.23 9.60
N VAL A 343 15.83 -1.23 8.73
CA VAL A 343 15.39 -2.60 9.02
C VAL A 343 16.14 -3.18 10.22
N LYS A 344 17.47 -3.00 10.24
CA LYS A 344 18.31 -3.37 11.38
C LYS A 344 17.87 -2.65 12.66
N GLY A 345 17.68 -1.34 12.60
CA GLY A 345 17.27 -0.55 13.77
C GLY A 345 15.91 -0.99 14.32
N MET A 346 14.92 -1.21 13.44
CA MET A 346 13.61 -1.72 13.85
C MET A 346 13.71 -3.11 14.52
N SER A 347 14.56 -3.99 14.00
CA SER A 347 14.83 -5.29 14.63
C SER A 347 15.48 -5.14 16.02
N GLU A 348 16.48 -4.27 16.15
CA GLU A 348 17.19 -4.01 17.42
C GLU A 348 16.30 -3.31 18.47
N GLU A 349 15.33 -2.49 18.07
CA GLU A 349 14.30 -1.92 18.96
C GLU A 349 13.19 -2.92 19.33
N GLY A 350 13.22 -4.14 18.80
CA GLY A 350 12.20 -5.17 19.07
C GLY A 350 10.88 -4.97 18.31
N CYS A 351 10.86 -4.15 17.26
CA CYS A 351 9.70 -3.87 16.42
C CYS A 351 9.98 -4.22 14.95
N LYS A 352 10.33 -5.49 14.68
CA LYS A 352 10.60 -6.01 13.33
C LYS A 352 9.53 -5.57 12.33
N PHE A 353 9.99 -5.10 11.17
CA PHE A 353 9.13 -4.60 10.10
C PHE A 353 8.90 -5.68 9.06
N VAL A 354 7.65 -6.08 8.82
CA VAL A 354 7.24 -6.97 7.71
C VAL A 354 6.32 -6.20 6.79
N GLY A 355 6.60 -6.14 5.49
CA GLY A 355 5.76 -5.41 4.55
C GLY A 355 6.54 -4.69 3.45
N VAL A 356 5.93 -3.66 2.88
CA VAL A 356 6.62 -2.72 1.99
C VAL A 356 7.02 -1.48 2.76
N LEU A 357 8.33 -1.26 2.85
CA LEU A 357 8.89 -0.02 3.35
C LEU A 357 9.04 0.96 2.17
N TYR A 358 8.21 1.99 2.15
CA TYR A 358 8.26 3.05 1.15
C TYR A 358 9.02 4.24 1.74
N ALA A 359 10.26 4.44 1.29
CA ALA A 359 11.04 5.65 1.54
C ALA A 359 10.71 6.76 0.54
N GLY A 360 10.16 7.87 1.03
CA GLY A 360 10.16 9.13 0.30
C GLY A 360 11.55 9.77 0.40
N LEU A 361 12.19 10.04 -0.73
CA LEU A 361 13.57 10.50 -0.82
C LEU A 361 13.66 11.88 -1.47
N MET A 362 14.64 12.66 -1.02
CA MET A 362 15.18 13.80 -1.76
C MET A 362 16.56 13.44 -2.27
N ILE A 363 16.76 13.48 -3.59
CA ILE A 363 18.08 13.35 -4.21
C ILE A 363 18.68 14.74 -4.29
N GLU A 364 19.62 15.04 -3.41
CA GLU A 364 20.17 16.39 -3.27
C GLU A 364 20.85 16.86 -4.56
N LYS A 365 20.47 18.04 -5.05
CA LYS A 365 20.97 18.58 -6.32
C LYS A 365 22.49 18.79 -6.34
N LYS A 366 23.11 19.10 -5.20
CA LYS A 366 24.53 19.42 -5.09
C LYS A 366 25.43 18.18 -4.97
N SER A 367 24.97 17.18 -4.21
CA SER A 367 25.76 16.00 -3.85
C SER A 367 25.36 14.75 -4.64
N GLY A 368 24.14 14.71 -5.17
CA GLY A 368 23.52 13.50 -5.72
C GLY A 368 23.14 12.46 -4.66
N LEU A 369 23.32 12.77 -3.36
CA LEU A 369 23.08 11.82 -2.28
C LEU A 369 21.60 11.80 -1.88
N PRO A 370 21.05 10.62 -1.55
CA PRO A 370 19.68 10.49 -1.08
C PRO A 370 19.58 10.91 0.40
N LYS A 371 18.53 11.66 0.72
CA LYS A 371 18.08 11.90 2.10
C LYS A 371 16.64 11.44 2.27
N LEU A 372 16.37 10.74 3.36
CA LEU A 372 15.03 10.32 3.74
C LEU A 372 14.18 11.54 4.13
N ILE A 373 13.02 11.70 3.49
CA ILE A 373 11.99 12.70 3.82
C ILE A 373 11.02 12.12 4.85
N GLU A 374 10.50 10.93 4.57
CA GLU A 374 9.52 10.21 5.39
C GLU A 374 9.42 8.74 4.95
N TYR A 375 8.83 7.92 5.83
CA TYR A 375 8.41 6.57 5.49
C TYR A 375 6.89 6.50 5.36
N ASN A 376 6.44 5.73 4.37
CA ASN A 376 5.15 5.05 4.41
C ASN A 376 5.42 3.55 4.65
N VAL A 377 4.53 2.88 5.36
CA VAL A 377 4.75 1.52 5.86
C VAL A 377 3.93 0.46 5.11
N ARG A 378 3.50 0.80 3.90
CA ARG A 378 2.66 0.01 3.01
C ARG A 378 2.93 0.40 1.56
N PHE A 379 2.35 -0.35 0.63
CA PHE A 379 2.40 0.01 -0.79
C PHE A 379 1.88 1.45 -1.02
N GLY A 380 2.57 2.19 -1.90
CA GLY A 380 2.14 3.50 -2.38
C GLY A 380 0.86 3.41 -3.22
N ASP A 381 0.12 4.51 -3.33
CA ASP A 381 -1.01 4.63 -4.24
C ASP A 381 -0.91 6.02 -4.87
N PRO A 382 -0.63 6.18 -6.18
CA PRO A 382 -0.83 5.18 -7.23
C PRO A 382 0.39 4.35 -7.63
N GLU A 383 1.52 4.42 -6.92
CA GLU A 383 2.77 3.73 -7.30
C GLU A 383 2.61 2.21 -7.37
N CYS A 384 1.83 1.60 -6.48
CA CYS A 384 1.53 0.17 -6.54
C CYS A 384 0.91 -0.24 -7.88
N GLN A 385 0.12 0.62 -8.51
CA GLN A 385 -0.59 0.30 -9.76
C GLN A 385 0.39 0.07 -10.92
N VAL A 386 1.43 0.89 -11.03
CA VAL A 386 2.48 0.70 -12.06
C VAL A 386 3.43 -0.45 -11.73
N LEU A 387 3.69 -0.71 -10.43
CA LEU A 387 4.50 -1.85 -10.02
C LEU A 387 3.79 -3.17 -10.33
N MET A 388 2.52 -3.29 -9.93
CA MET A 388 1.77 -4.55 -10.04
C MET A 388 1.49 -4.98 -11.49
N VAL A 389 1.43 -4.06 -12.46
CA VAL A 389 1.32 -4.44 -13.89
C VAL A 389 2.64 -4.89 -14.51
N ARG A 390 3.77 -4.46 -13.92
CA ARG A 390 5.14 -4.80 -14.37
C ARG A 390 5.71 -6.04 -13.68
N LEU A 391 5.23 -6.38 -12.50
CA LEU A 391 5.68 -7.55 -11.75
C LEU A 391 5.35 -8.84 -12.52
N GLU A 392 6.37 -9.68 -12.71
CA GLU A 392 6.28 -11.00 -13.35
C GLU A 392 6.41 -12.15 -12.35
N SER A 393 7.10 -11.94 -11.23
CA SER A 393 7.22 -12.93 -10.17
C SER A 393 5.88 -13.29 -9.51
N ASP A 394 5.83 -14.49 -8.92
CA ASP A 394 4.72 -14.96 -8.11
C ASP A 394 4.54 -14.11 -6.85
N LEU A 395 3.60 -13.15 -6.91
CA LEU A 395 3.35 -12.23 -5.80
C LEU A 395 2.92 -12.96 -4.52
N ALA A 396 1.99 -13.92 -4.57
CA ALA A 396 1.53 -14.60 -3.36
C ALA A 396 2.66 -15.35 -2.66
N ARG A 397 3.52 -16.03 -3.44
CA ARG A 397 4.70 -16.72 -2.91
C ARG A 397 5.67 -15.77 -2.23
N VAL A 398 5.97 -14.64 -2.89
CA VAL A 398 6.90 -13.63 -2.36
C VAL A 398 6.37 -12.98 -1.09
N LEU A 399 5.09 -12.61 -1.05
CA LEU A 399 4.48 -12.01 0.14
C LEU A 399 4.43 -13.01 1.31
N LEU A 400 4.16 -14.29 1.02
CA LEU A 400 4.20 -15.33 2.04
C LEU A 400 5.62 -15.55 2.58
N ALA A 401 6.64 -15.59 1.72
CA ALA A 401 8.04 -15.67 2.14
C ALA A 401 8.43 -14.49 3.03
N ALA A 402 7.97 -13.27 2.72
CA ALA A 402 8.18 -12.11 3.60
C ALA A 402 7.53 -12.29 4.97
N CYS A 403 6.32 -12.86 5.05
CA CYS A 403 5.66 -13.16 6.33
C CYS A 403 6.41 -14.21 7.16
N GLN A 404 7.19 -15.08 6.51
CA GLN A 404 7.92 -16.19 7.12
C GLN A 404 9.37 -15.86 7.47
N GLY A 405 9.88 -14.67 7.11
CA GLY A 405 11.29 -14.33 7.32
C GLY A 405 12.24 -14.94 6.28
N GLU A 406 11.73 -15.25 5.09
CA GLU A 406 12.40 -16.07 4.08
C GLU A 406 12.75 -15.29 2.79
N LEU A 407 13.03 -13.98 2.87
CA LEU A 407 13.42 -13.21 1.67
C LEU A 407 14.87 -13.43 1.23
N ILE A 408 15.70 -14.10 2.03
CA ILE A 408 17.07 -14.42 1.64
C ILE A 408 17.04 -15.30 0.37
N GLY A 409 17.67 -14.80 -0.69
CA GLY A 409 17.74 -15.51 -1.97
C GLY A 409 16.50 -15.35 -2.87
N VAL A 410 15.46 -14.63 -2.42
CA VAL A 410 14.32 -14.26 -3.27
C VAL A 410 14.74 -13.14 -4.23
N SER A 411 14.45 -13.32 -5.51
CA SER A 411 14.59 -12.28 -6.54
C SER A 411 13.24 -11.94 -7.15
N LEU A 412 13.11 -10.69 -7.60
CA LEU A 412 11.91 -10.20 -8.29
C LEU A 412 12.21 -9.94 -9.76
N ASP A 413 11.40 -10.55 -10.62
CA ASP A 413 11.40 -10.38 -12.05
C ASP A 413 10.37 -9.32 -12.44
N TRP A 414 10.83 -8.38 -13.26
CA TRP A 414 10.07 -7.23 -13.72
C TRP A 414 10.13 -7.17 -15.24
N SER A 415 8.98 -6.87 -15.85
CA SER A 415 8.93 -6.65 -17.30
C SER A 415 9.88 -5.54 -17.73
N SER A 416 10.55 -5.72 -18.87
CA SER A 416 11.58 -4.80 -19.39
C SER A 416 11.03 -3.46 -19.87
N GLY A 417 9.73 -3.38 -20.16
CA GLY A 417 9.04 -2.14 -20.54
C GLY A 417 8.76 -1.22 -19.37
N SER A 418 8.16 -0.07 -19.65
CA SER A 418 7.70 0.90 -18.65
C SER A 418 6.20 0.82 -18.44
N ALA A 419 5.74 1.34 -17.31
CA ALA A 419 4.33 1.54 -17.00
C ALA A 419 4.07 2.96 -16.49
N MET A 420 2.89 3.49 -16.81
CA MET A 420 2.40 4.78 -16.32
C MET A 420 0.97 4.63 -15.85
N VAL A 421 0.63 5.30 -14.75
CA VAL A 421 -0.73 5.47 -14.27
C VAL A 421 -1.10 6.95 -14.26
N VAL A 422 -2.23 7.28 -14.89
CA VAL A 422 -2.88 8.58 -14.80
C VAL A 422 -4.08 8.44 -13.87
N VAL A 423 -4.11 9.21 -12.78
CA VAL A 423 -5.25 9.20 -11.86
C VAL A 423 -6.31 10.17 -12.38
N MET A 424 -7.54 9.67 -12.54
CA MET A 424 -8.72 10.50 -12.70
C MET A 424 -9.36 10.73 -11.33
N ALA A 425 -9.57 12.00 -10.98
CA ALA A 425 -10.07 12.46 -9.69
C ALA A 425 -11.36 13.25 -9.85
N SER A 426 -12.20 13.25 -8.81
CA SER A 426 -13.46 14.00 -8.80
C SER A 426 -13.17 15.50 -8.78
N ASN A 427 -13.87 16.28 -9.61
CA ASN A 427 -13.73 17.73 -9.66
C ASN A 427 -13.85 18.36 -8.27
N GLY A 428 -12.81 19.12 -7.88
CA GLY A 428 -12.67 19.73 -6.55
C GLY A 428 -11.72 19.00 -5.60
N TYR A 429 -11.34 17.76 -5.87
CA TYR A 429 -10.25 17.08 -5.14
C TYR A 429 -8.94 17.89 -5.23
N PRO A 430 -8.14 18.03 -4.14
CA PRO A 430 -8.24 17.40 -2.81
C PRO A 430 -9.12 18.13 -1.79
N GLY A 431 -9.85 19.15 -2.21
CA GLY A 431 -10.88 19.85 -1.43
C GLY A 431 -12.22 19.10 -1.44
N SER A 432 -13.32 19.85 -1.39
CA SER A 432 -14.68 19.30 -1.50
C SER A 432 -15.00 18.95 -2.95
N TYR A 433 -15.63 17.80 -3.15
CA TYR A 433 -16.02 17.29 -4.47
C TYR A 433 -17.40 16.65 -4.41
N GLU A 434 -18.08 16.60 -5.55
CA GLU A 434 -19.38 15.93 -5.72
C GLU A 434 -19.19 14.41 -5.81
N LYS A 435 -20.10 13.65 -5.19
CA LYS A 435 -20.18 12.19 -5.27
C LYS A 435 -21.41 11.78 -6.06
N GLY A 436 -21.38 10.57 -6.63
CA GLY A 436 -22.48 10.01 -7.41
C GLY A 436 -22.46 10.40 -8.89
N THR A 437 -21.41 11.07 -9.36
CA THR A 437 -21.29 11.43 -10.78
C THR A 437 -21.00 10.17 -11.61
N VAL A 438 -21.71 10.03 -12.73
CA VAL A 438 -21.70 8.82 -13.54
C VAL A 438 -20.47 8.74 -14.43
N ILE A 439 -19.87 7.55 -14.47
CA ILE A 439 -18.68 7.21 -15.25
C ILE A 439 -19.12 6.26 -16.36
N ARG A 440 -18.70 6.53 -17.60
CA ARG A 440 -19.02 5.73 -18.77
C ARG A 440 -17.77 5.37 -19.55
N ASN A 441 -17.93 4.38 -20.41
CA ASN A 441 -16.94 3.93 -21.36
C ASN A 441 -15.66 3.34 -20.74
N LEU A 442 -15.79 2.61 -19.64
CA LEU A 442 -14.64 1.98 -18.98
C LEU A 442 -14.12 0.80 -19.80
N GLU A 443 -15.04 0.03 -20.38
CA GLU A 443 -14.73 -1.12 -21.24
C GLU A 443 -14.00 -0.69 -22.52
N GLU A 444 -14.41 0.43 -23.12
CA GLU A 444 -13.76 1.03 -24.29
C GLU A 444 -12.35 1.52 -23.97
N ALA A 445 -12.14 2.11 -22.79
CA ALA A 445 -10.81 2.51 -22.33
C ALA A 445 -9.86 1.31 -22.19
N GLU A 446 -10.37 0.17 -21.70
CA GLU A 446 -9.60 -1.08 -21.60
C GLU A 446 -9.38 -1.78 -22.96
N GLN A 447 -10.01 -1.34 -24.05
CA GLN A 447 -9.68 -1.83 -25.40
C GLN A 447 -8.37 -1.23 -25.95
N VAL A 448 -7.86 -0.15 -25.34
CA VAL A 448 -6.54 0.39 -25.71
C VAL A 448 -5.47 -0.65 -25.34
N PRO A 449 -4.52 -0.98 -26.26
CA PRO A 449 -3.55 -2.04 -26.01
C PRO A 449 -2.76 -1.85 -24.71
N SER A 450 -2.65 -2.93 -23.92
CA SER A 450 -1.87 -2.96 -22.68
C SER A 450 -2.33 -1.96 -21.60
N VAL A 451 -3.62 -1.62 -21.59
CA VAL A 451 -4.26 -0.79 -20.56
C VAL A 451 -5.02 -1.64 -19.56
N LYS A 452 -4.99 -1.22 -18.30
CA LYS A 452 -5.83 -1.71 -17.21
C LYS A 452 -6.37 -0.49 -16.44
N VAL A 453 -7.68 -0.45 -16.20
CA VAL A 453 -8.27 0.60 -15.38
C VAL A 453 -8.46 0.07 -13.97
N PHE A 454 -7.70 0.62 -13.02
CA PHE A 454 -7.86 0.30 -11.60
C PHE A 454 -8.87 1.23 -10.95
N HIS A 455 -9.82 0.64 -10.24
CA HIS A 455 -10.86 1.37 -9.53
C HIS A 455 -10.42 1.67 -8.10
N ALA A 456 -10.56 2.94 -7.70
CA ALA A 456 -10.40 3.41 -6.33
C ALA A 456 -11.76 3.76 -5.72
N GLY A 457 -12.20 5.02 -5.82
CA GLY A 457 -13.49 5.48 -5.31
C GLY A 457 -14.64 5.28 -6.29
N THR A 458 -15.01 4.03 -6.61
CA THR A 458 -16.18 3.74 -7.48
C THR A 458 -17.19 2.81 -6.82
N ALA A 459 -18.48 3.01 -7.13
CA ALA A 459 -19.58 2.10 -6.79
C ALA A 459 -20.50 1.88 -7.99
N LEU A 460 -21.48 0.98 -7.87
CA LEU A 460 -22.61 0.88 -8.80
C LEU A 460 -23.82 1.62 -8.22
N ASP A 461 -24.53 2.36 -9.06
CA ASP A 461 -25.85 2.90 -8.72
C ASP A 461 -26.98 1.86 -8.87
N SER A 462 -28.23 2.28 -8.64
CA SER A 462 -29.40 1.40 -8.75
C SER A 462 -29.66 0.88 -10.16
N ASP A 463 -29.15 1.57 -11.17
CA ASP A 463 -29.34 1.24 -12.59
C ASP A 463 -28.16 0.41 -13.12
N GLY A 464 -27.17 0.11 -12.26
CA GLY A 464 -25.96 -0.62 -12.61
C GLY A 464 -24.88 0.21 -13.30
N ASN A 465 -24.96 1.54 -13.27
CA ASN A 465 -23.88 2.39 -13.77
C ASN A 465 -22.77 2.55 -12.73
N PHE A 466 -21.53 2.68 -13.20
CA PHE A 466 -20.44 3.12 -12.35
C PHE A 466 -20.59 4.59 -11.96
N ILE A 467 -20.41 4.89 -10.67
CA ILE A 467 -20.43 6.23 -10.11
C ILE A 467 -19.18 6.51 -9.27
N ALA A 468 -18.73 7.76 -9.27
CA ALA A 468 -17.62 8.23 -8.44
C ALA A 468 -18.06 8.44 -6.98
N THR A 469 -17.36 7.84 -6.02
CA THR A 469 -17.66 7.94 -4.57
C THR A 469 -16.50 8.47 -3.72
N GLY A 470 -15.33 8.67 -4.33
CA GLY A 470 -14.11 9.14 -3.68
C GLY A 470 -13.43 10.31 -4.41
N GLY A 471 -12.37 10.83 -3.80
CA GLY A 471 -11.56 11.92 -4.37
C GLY A 471 -10.74 11.45 -5.57
N ARG A 472 -9.98 10.37 -5.38
CA ARG A 472 -9.34 9.61 -6.48
C ARG A 472 -10.25 8.46 -6.86
N VAL A 473 -10.54 8.33 -8.15
CA VAL A 473 -11.64 7.47 -8.62
C VAL A 473 -11.12 6.35 -9.49
N LEU A 474 -10.29 6.66 -10.49
CA LEU A 474 -9.69 5.68 -11.39
C LEU A 474 -8.18 5.90 -11.47
N GLY A 475 -7.42 4.83 -11.63
CA GLY A 475 -6.06 4.86 -12.12
C GLY A 475 -5.98 4.15 -13.47
N VAL A 476 -5.87 4.93 -14.53
CA VAL A 476 -5.74 4.43 -15.90
C VAL A 476 -4.28 4.09 -16.12
N THR A 477 -3.97 2.79 -16.08
CA THR A 477 -2.59 2.28 -16.10
C THR A 477 -2.30 1.63 -17.44
N ALA A 478 -1.19 2.00 -18.07
CA ALA A 478 -0.76 1.44 -19.34
C ALA A 478 0.69 0.97 -19.29
N LYS A 479 0.99 -0.10 -20.04
CA LYS A 479 2.37 -0.54 -20.32
C LYS A 479 2.81 -0.13 -21.73
N GLY A 480 4.10 0.13 -21.87
CA GLY A 480 4.79 0.41 -23.12
C GLY A 480 6.19 -0.19 -23.13
N LYS A 481 6.81 -0.29 -24.32
CA LYS A 481 8.22 -0.66 -24.46
C LYS A 481 9.15 0.36 -23.79
N ASP A 482 8.69 1.60 -23.68
CA ASP A 482 9.31 2.73 -23.04
C ASP A 482 8.24 3.62 -22.38
N LEU A 483 8.69 4.65 -21.66
CA LEU A 483 7.81 5.55 -20.93
C LEU A 483 6.94 6.43 -21.86
N GLU A 484 7.42 6.74 -23.07
CA GLU A 484 6.67 7.55 -24.03
C GLU A 484 5.46 6.77 -24.55
N GLU A 485 5.64 5.51 -24.94
CA GLU A 485 4.54 4.65 -25.39
C GLU A 485 3.56 4.34 -24.26
N ALA A 486 4.04 4.12 -23.03
CA ALA A 486 3.17 3.93 -21.87
C ALA A 486 2.30 5.18 -21.60
N ARG A 487 2.88 6.37 -21.73
CA ARG A 487 2.16 7.64 -21.61
C ARG A 487 1.10 7.79 -22.68
N GLU A 488 1.47 7.61 -23.95
CA GLU A 488 0.55 7.76 -25.09
C GLU A 488 -0.69 6.85 -24.93
N ARG A 489 -0.49 5.59 -24.54
CA ARG A 489 -1.58 4.63 -24.29
C ARG A 489 -2.45 5.02 -23.09
N ALA A 490 -1.85 5.44 -21.98
CA ALA A 490 -2.61 5.84 -20.80
C ALA A 490 -3.52 7.03 -21.11
N TYR A 491 -3.01 8.05 -21.81
CA TYR A 491 -3.82 9.21 -22.20
C TYR A 491 -4.85 8.88 -23.29
N GLN A 492 -4.52 8.02 -24.25
CA GLN A 492 -5.49 7.52 -25.24
C GLN A 492 -6.68 6.83 -24.56
N ALA A 493 -6.43 6.04 -23.50
CA ALA A 493 -7.49 5.40 -22.73
C ALA A 493 -8.28 6.39 -21.88
N VAL A 494 -7.63 7.37 -21.25
CA VAL A 494 -8.32 8.46 -20.55
C VAL A 494 -9.29 9.19 -21.47
N GLU A 495 -8.91 9.44 -22.73
CA GLU A 495 -9.78 10.08 -23.73
C GLU A 495 -11.03 9.26 -24.11
N GLN A 496 -11.02 7.94 -23.90
CA GLN A 496 -12.21 7.11 -24.14
C GLN A 496 -13.23 7.22 -23.00
N ILE A 497 -12.78 7.50 -21.77
CA ILE A 497 -13.62 7.55 -20.58
C ILE A 497 -14.48 8.80 -20.61
N ASN A 498 -15.80 8.61 -20.55
CA ASN A 498 -16.74 9.71 -20.46
C ASN A 498 -17.15 9.92 -19.00
N TRP A 499 -16.53 10.91 -18.36
CA TRP A 499 -16.84 11.31 -16.99
C TRP A 499 -16.73 12.83 -16.82
N GLN A 500 -17.84 13.53 -16.97
CA GLN A 500 -17.90 14.99 -16.83
C GLN A 500 -17.55 15.49 -15.41
N GLY A 501 -17.78 14.64 -14.40
CA GLY A 501 -17.49 14.94 -13.00
C GLY A 501 -16.02 14.79 -12.62
N GLY A 502 -15.15 14.40 -13.55
CA GLY A 502 -13.75 14.11 -13.30
C GLY A 502 -12.76 15.04 -13.99
N PHE A 503 -11.52 14.97 -13.55
CA PHE A 503 -10.36 15.56 -14.21
C PHE A 503 -9.11 14.72 -13.96
N ASN A 504 -8.05 14.98 -14.70
CA ASN A 504 -6.72 14.41 -14.53
C ASN A 504 -5.65 15.42 -14.94
N ARG A 505 -4.39 15.16 -14.57
CA ARG A 505 -3.25 15.93 -15.08
C ARG A 505 -2.90 15.52 -16.51
N GLY A 506 -2.40 16.48 -17.31
CA GLY A 506 -1.95 16.27 -18.70
C GLY A 506 -0.46 15.96 -18.86
N ASP A 507 0.30 16.04 -17.77
CA ASP A 507 1.77 16.05 -17.77
C ASP A 507 2.40 14.90 -16.96
N ILE A 508 1.69 13.82 -16.64
CA ILE A 508 2.29 12.70 -15.90
C ILE A 508 3.51 12.16 -16.67
N GLY A 509 4.66 12.10 -15.98
CA GLY A 509 5.95 11.68 -16.54
C GLY A 509 6.80 12.81 -17.13
N TRP A 510 6.38 14.08 -17.02
CA TRP A 510 7.09 15.23 -17.62
C TRP A 510 8.55 15.42 -17.16
N ARG A 511 8.90 14.92 -15.96
CA ARG A 511 10.26 14.97 -15.43
C ARG A 511 11.22 14.00 -16.13
N ALA A 512 10.71 12.86 -16.57
CA ALA A 512 11.49 11.82 -17.25
C ALA A 512 11.45 11.95 -18.77
N LEU A 513 10.41 12.57 -19.33
CA LEU A 513 10.25 12.73 -20.78
C LEU A 513 10.77 14.10 -21.25
N PRO A 514 11.45 14.17 -22.40
CA PRO A 514 11.85 15.45 -22.98
C PRO A 514 10.61 16.29 -23.30
N HIS A 515 10.66 17.59 -23.02
CA HIS A 515 9.57 18.50 -23.34
C HIS A 515 9.36 18.55 -24.85
N LYS A 516 8.29 17.91 -25.36
CA LYS A 516 7.78 18.23 -26.70
C LYS A 516 7.29 19.68 -26.62
N ARG A 517 8.07 20.63 -27.17
CA ARG A 517 7.61 22.01 -27.38
C ARG A 517 6.27 21.94 -28.10
N SER A 518 5.19 22.28 -27.41
CA SER A 518 3.87 22.42 -28.02
C SER A 518 3.98 23.48 -29.12
N SER A 519 3.97 23.06 -30.38
CA SER A 519 3.66 23.96 -31.48
C SER A 519 2.22 24.42 -31.25
N ALA A 520 2.06 25.65 -30.76
CA ALA A 520 0.78 26.31 -30.68
C ALA A 520 0.10 26.20 -32.05
N LYS A 521 -1.03 25.49 -32.11
CA LYS A 521 -1.94 25.63 -33.24
C LYS A 521 -2.59 27.01 -33.09
N SER A 522 -2.16 27.91 -33.96
CA SER A 522 -2.78 29.21 -34.26
C SER A 522 -4.23 29.06 -34.69
#